data_AF-A0A349JZ92-F1
#
_entry.id   AF-A0A349JZ92-F1
#
_cell.length_a   1.000
_cell.length_b   1.000
_cell.length_c   1.000
_cell.angle_alpha   90.00
_cell.angle_beta   90.00
_cell.angle_gamma   90.00
#
_symmetry.space_group_name_H-M   'P 1'
#
loop_
_entity.id
_entity.type
_entity.pdbx_description
1 polymer ?
#
loop_
_entity_poly.entity_id
_entity_poly.type
_entity_poly.pdbx_seq_one_letter_code
_entity_poly.pdbx_strand_id
1 'polypeptide(L)'
;MIRTLNMLPAIAFSATMLVYSSSSAQSLTPAEKTQVDQMIEELHQKLHGGSATNNSRAVSTLQAILKSPKATYQYYMASIKELQFDAVGKRESEWREWRERNEDRLKSTEHVAALQYQAKFLLLTLAVALERDEAAGVKKVMPLLIDYYDYLTRDFDKLEGQRRILITPALDSVFADRLKLTLTMPPLETWIDAPLPISTVYDGVILPHFRKEKNHPALQAAWDKRIVHESKTLVVAGRGGALGLPVDLPAGIPENLTRRFGLDSRDRKRDQQREDTRQKKVSEEDFRKDRLPILHWGKNRDALLFGPNAASSLQALGRIIRENLAHSEAPNWLKELKSLTEGGSNAESDNPTANKQ
;
A
#
# COMPACT_ATOMS: atom_id res chain seq x y z
N MET A 1 -79.30 -12.21 -19.00
CA MET A 1 -78.59 -13.39 -19.55
C MET A 1 -77.58 -13.87 -18.53
N ILE A 2 -77.67 -15.15 -18.19
CA ILE A 2 -76.90 -15.89 -17.18
C ILE A 2 -75.44 -16.06 -17.63
N ARG A 3 -74.47 -15.96 -16.70
CA ARG A 3 -73.19 -16.70 -16.77
C ARG A 3 -72.49 -16.80 -15.39
N THR A 4 -72.80 -17.92 -14.74
CA THR A 4 -71.95 -18.84 -13.95
C THR A 4 -70.59 -18.40 -13.38
N LEU A 5 -70.47 -18.66 -12.06
CA LEU A 5 -69.25 -18.89 -11.26
C LEU A 5 -68.22 -19.78 -11.96
N ASN A 6 -66.93 -19.53 -11.69
CA ASN A 6 -65.94 -20.58 -11.45
C ASN A 6 -64.91 -20.15 -10.40
N MET A 7 -64.58 -21.12 -9.55
CA MET A 7 -63.84 -21.05 -8.29
C MET A 7 -62.31 -20.96 -8.43
N LEU A 8 -61.69 -20.48 -7.35
CA LEU A 8 -60.25 -20.46 -6.98
C LEU A 8 -59.53 -21.84 -7.10
N PRO A 9 -58.18 -21.85 -7.00
CA PRO A 9 -57.63 -22.18 -5.69
C PRO A 9 -56.55 -21.22 -5.19
N ALA A 10 -56.66 -20.92 -3.90
CA ALA A 10 -55.67 -20.25 -3.08
C ALA A 10 -54.43 -21.12 -2.89
N ILE A 11 -53.24 -20.55 -3.07
CA ILE A 11 -51.98 -21.15 -2.63
C ILE A 11 -51.67 -20.59 -1.24
N ALA A 12 -51.82 -21.45 -0.23
CA ALA A 12 -51.50 -21.16 1.15
C ALA A 12 -49.97 -21.05 1.34
N PHE A 13 -49.49 -19.90 1.79
CA PHE A 13 -48.15 -19.75 2.37
C PHE A 13 -48.18 -20.34 3.78
N SER A 14 -47.70 -21.56 3.93
CA SER A 14 -47.53 -22.21 5.23
C SER A 14 -46.25 -21.68 5.89
N ALA A 15 -46.41 -20.90 6.95
CA ALA A 15 -45.32 -20.43 7.81
C ALA A 15 -44.85 -21.58 8.70
N THR A 16 -43.76 -22.26 8.31
CA THR A 16 -43.09 -23.21 9.20
C THR A 16 -42.18 -22.43 10.16
N MET A 17 -42.59 -22.37 11.43
CA MET A 17 -41.72 -21.93 12.52
C MET A 17 -40.49 -22.83 12.59
N LEU A 18 -39.30 -22.29 12.28
CA LEU A 18 -38.04 -22.90 12.69
C LEU A 18 -37.81 -22.59 14.17
N VAL A 19 -38.07 -23.59 15.00
CA VAL A 19 -37.52 -23.71 16.34
C VAL A 19 -35.99 -23.74 16.19
N TYR A 20 -35.31 -22.77 16.81
CA TYR A 20 -33.86 -22.77 16.95
C TYR A 20 -33.43 -23.95 17.82
N SER A 21 -33.11 -25.08 17.17
CA SER A 21 -32.39 -26.19 17.78
C SER A 21 -30.90 -26.00 17.53
N SER A 22 -30.14 -26.15 18.61
CA SER A 22 -28.68 -26.04 18.73
C SER A 22 -27.91 -26.53 17.50
N SER A 23 -27.02 -25.67 16.97
CA SER A 23 -26.14 -25.98 15.85
C SER A 23 -25.14 -27.08 16.21
N SER A 24 -25.46 -28.33 15.87
CA SER A 24 -24.46 -29.31 15.46
C SER A 24 -24.24 -29.12 13.97
N ALA A 25 -23.01 -28.83 13.54
CA ALA A 25 -22.65 -28.75 12.13
C ALA A 25 -22.92 -30.09 11.45
N GLN A 26 -24.11 -30.26 10.87
CA GLN A 26 -24.49 -31.43 10.10
C GLN A 26 -23.63 -31.45 8.83
N SER A 27 -22.93 -32.55 8.62
CA SER A 27 -22.13 -32.76 7.41
C SER A 27 -23.05 -32.81 6.20
N LEU A 28 -22.94 -31.80 5.33
CA LEU A 28 -23.70 -31.69 4.08
C LEU A 28 -23.68 -33.03 3.31
N THR A 29 -24.84 -33.49 2.88
CA THR A 29 -24.96 -34.66 2.00
C THR A 29 -24.29 -34.37 0.65
N PRO A 30 -23.85 -35.40 -0.10
CA PRO A 30 -23.21 -35.19 -1.41
C PRO A 30 -24.07 -34.40 -2.41
N ALA A 31 -25.40 -34.54 -2.33
CA ALA A 31 -26.34 -33.79 -3.16
C ALA A 31 -26.41 -32.30 -2.76
N GLU A 32 -26.43 -32.00 -1.46
CA GLU A 32 -26.39 -30.62 -0.94
C GLU A 32 -25.06 -29.93 -1.25
N LYS A 33 -23.93 -30.65 -1.17
CA LYS A 33 -22.62 -30.13 -1.60
C LYS A 33 -22.64 -29.74 -3.06
N THR A 34 -23.14 -30.63 -3.93
CA THR A 34 -23.25 -30.36 -5.37
C THR A 34 -24.14 -29.15 -5.67
N GLN A 35 -25.23 -28.97 -4.93
CA GLN A 35 -26.13 -27.82 -5.08
C GLN A 35 -25.48 -26.51 -4.61
N VAL A 36 -24.73 -26.56 -3.50
CA VAL A 36 -23.94 -25.42 -3.00
C VAL A 36 -22.84 -25.05 -3.99
N ASP A 37 -22.11 -26.02 -4.54
CA ASP A 37 -21.07 -25.80 -5.55
C ASP A 37 -21.64 -25.16 -6.83
N GLN A 38 -22.81 -25.63 -7.29
CA GLN A 38 -23.51 -25.02 -8.43
C GLN A 38 -23.97 -23.59 -8.15
N MET A 39 -24.46 -23.32 -6.93
CA MET A 39 -24.87 -21.97 -6.53
C MET A 39 -23.66 -21.04 -6.42
N ILE A 40 -22.53 -21.52 -5.86
CA ILE A 40 -21.27 -20.78 -5.82
C ILE A 40 -20.81 -20.46 -7.25
N GLU A 41 -20.90 -21.41 -8.16
CA GLU A 41 -20.44 -21.20 -9.53
C GLU A 41 -21.35 -20.26 -10.32
N GLU A 42 -22.67 -20.31 -10.12
CA GLU A 42 -23.59 -19.32 -10.68
C GLU A 42 -23.34 -17.91 -10.12
N LEU A 43 -23.05 -17.81 -8.82
CA LEU A 43 -22.67 -16.55 -8.18
C LEU A 43 -21.32 -16.03 -8.71
N HIS A 44 -20.33 -16.91 -8.90
CA HIS A 44 -19.06 -16.56 -9.52
C HIS A 44 -19.25 -16.04 -10.94
N GLN A 45 -20.06 -16.71 -11.77
CA GLN A 45 -20.33 -16.26 -13.14
C GLN A 45 -21.06 -14.91 -13.19
N LYS A 46 -22.08 -14.71 -12.35
CA LYS A 46 -22.79 -13.41 -12.25
C LYS A 46 -21.86 -12.30 -11.75
N LEU A 47 -20.98 -12.61 -10.80
CA LEU A 47 -20.00 -11.68 -10.25
C LEU A 47 -18.93 -11.32 -11.30
N HIS A 48 -18.43 -12.31 -12.06
CA HIS A 48 -17.46 -12.09 -13.14
C HIS A 48 -18.04 -11.26 -14.29
N GLY A 49 -19.27 -11.54 -14.73
CA GLY A 49 -19.95 -10.77 -15.77
C GLY A 49 -20.18 -9.31 -15.36
N GLY A 50 -20.50 -9.05 -14.08
CA GLY A 50 -20.65 -7.70 -13.54
C GLY A 50 -19.33 -6.99 -13.20
N SER A 51 -18.25 -7.74 -12.98
CA SER A 51 -16.97 -7.23 -12.52
C SER A 51 -16.33 -6.25 -13.51
N ALA A 52 -16.27 -6.58 -14.80
CA ALA A 52 -15.66 -5.71 -15.80
C ALA A 52 -16.37 -4.34 -15.91
N THR A 53 -17.71 -4.35 -15.90
CA THR A 53 -18.52 -3.13 -15.90
C THR A 53 -18.34 -2.34 -14.60
N ASN A 54 -18.30 -3.02 -13.46
CA ASN A 54 -18.08 -2.38 -12.16
C ASN A 54 -16.69 -1.72 -12.08
N ASN A 55 -15.65 -2.43 -12.53
CA ASN A 55 -14.28 -1.93 -12.49
C ASN A 55 -14.09 -0.72 -13.41
N SER A 56 -14.67 -0.73 -14.62
CA SER A 56 -14.67 0.45 -15.52
C SER A 56 -15.39 1.66 -14.90
N ARG A 57 -16.53 1.41 -14.24
CA ARG A 57 -17.25 2.44 -13.47
C ARG A 57 -16.41 2.96 -12.29
N ALA A 58 -15.70 2.08 -11.60
CA ALA A 58 -14.81 2.44 -10.50
C ALA A 58 -13.65 3.32 -10.98
N VAL A 59 -13.00 2.99 -12.11
CA VAL A 59 -11.99 3.85 -12.75
C VAL A 59 -12.56 5.23 -13.01
N SER A 60 -13.71 5.30 -13.68
CA SER A 60 -14.36 6.57 -14.04
C SER A 60 -14.72 7.40 -12.80
N THR A 61 -15.19 6.73 -11.73
CA THR A 61 -15.56 7.37 -10.47
C THR A 61 -14.32 7.90 -9.74
N LEU A 62 -13.26 7.10 -9.62
CA LEU A 62 -11.99 7.51 -8.99
C LEU A 62 -11.38 8.70 -9.73
N GLN A 63 -11.35 8.66 -11.06
CA GLN A 63 -10.90 9.80 -11.87
C GLN A 63 -11.75 11.05 -11.63
N ALA A 64 -13.07 10.92 -11.53
CA ALA A 64 -13.97 12.05 -11.27
C ALA A 64 -13.74 12.67 -9.89
N ILE A 65 -13.58 11.87 -8.84
CA ILE A 65 -13.38 12.39 -7.47
C ILE A 65 -11.99 13.05 -7.32
N LEU A 66 -10.99 12.56 -8.04
CA LEU A 66 -9.63 13.10 -8.02
C LEU A 66 -9.50 14.46 -8.74
N LYS A 67 -10.51 14.89 -9.52
CA LYS A 67 -10.50 16.22 -10.18
C LYS A 67 -10.48 17.39 -9.21
N SER A 68 -10.98 17.22 -7.98
CA SER A 68 -10.95 18.27 -6.97
C SER A 68 -10.98 17.72 -5.54
N PRO A 69 -10.36 18.41 -4.57
CA PRO A 69 -10.47 18.06 -3.15
C PRO A 69 -11.92 17.98 -2.67
N LYS A 70 -12.76 18.91 -3.14
CA LYS A 70 -14.19 18.95 -2.82
C LYS A 70 -14.92 17.69 -3.28
N ALA A 71 -14.67 17.21 -4.50
CA ALA A 71 -15.29 16.00 -5.02
C ALA A 71 -14.85 14.75 -4.24
N THR A 72 -13.57 14.67 -3.87
CA THR A 72 -13.05 13.59 -3.01
C THR A 72 -13.75 13.57 -1.65
N TYR A 73 -13.83 14.72 -0.98
CA TYR A 73 -14.50 14.84 0.31
C TYR A 73 -15.99 14.47 0.23
N GLN A 74 -16.71 14.99 -0.77
CA GLN A 74 -18.13 14.69 -0.95
C GLN A 74 -18.38 13.20 -1.20
N TYR A 75 -17.54 12.57 -2.02
CA TYR A 75 -17.64 11.13 -2.26
C TYR A 75 -17.33 10.33 -1.01
N TYR A 76 -16.31 10.71 -0.23
CA TYR A 76 -16.00 10.08 1.05
C TYR A 76 -17.18 10.17 2.03
N MET A 77 -17.77 11.34 2.23
CA MET A 77 -18.92 11.52 3.12
C MET A 77 -20.13 10.69 2.69
N ALA A 78 -20.41 10.68 1.38
CA ALA A 78 -21.48 9.84 0.83
C ALA A 78 -21.20 8.34 1.01
N SER A 79 -19.92 7.93 1.00
CA SER A 79 -19.52 6.54 1.22
C SER A 79 -19.70 6.12 2.67
N ILE A 80 -19.32 6.98 3.61
CA ILE A 80 -19.57 6.74 5.04
C ILE A 80 -21.07 6.65 5.31
N LYS A 81 -21.88 7.57 4.75
CA LYS A 81 -23.34 7.54 4.92
C LYS A 81 -23.92 6.21 4.44
N GLU A 82 -23.60 5.82 3.21
CA GLU A 82 -24.12 4.60 2.60
C GLU A 82 -23.72 3.34 3.40
N LEU A 83 -22.44 3.21 3.75
CA LEU A 83 -21.90 1.99 4.35
C LEU A 83 -22.17 1.88 5.86
N GLN A 84 -22.13 2.99 6.60
CA GLN A 84 -22.17 2.96 8.07
C GLN A 84 -23.51 3.39 8.67
N PHE A 85 -24.42 3.95 7.85
CA PHE A 85 -25.74 4.39 8.27
C PHE A 85 -26.83 3.72 7.46
N ASP A 86 -26.89 3.95 6.15
CA ASP A 86 -27.99 3.49 5.31
C ASP A 86 -28.03 1.96 5.25
N ALA A 87 -26.90 1.31 5.00
CA ALA A 87 -26.79 -0.16 4.94
C ALA A 87 -27.10 -0.86 6.29
N VAL A 88 -26.96 -0.14 7.40
CA VAL A 88 -27.21 -0.65 8.76
C VAL A 88 -28.60 -0.23 9.26
N GLY A 89 -29.38 0.49 8.45
CA GLY A 89 -30.74 0.92 8.79
C GLY A 89 -30.80 2.02 9.87
N LYS A 90 -29.73 2.81 10.04
CA LYS A 90 -29.72 3.93 10.99
C LYS A 90 -30.59 5.09 10.51
N ARG A 91 -31.04 5.94 11.44
CA ARG A 91 -31.91 7.08 11.12
C ARG A 91 -31.12 8.25 10.54
N GLU A 92 -31.79 9.06 9.71
CA GLU A 92 -31.22 10.30 9.14
C GLU A 92 -30.82 11.32 10.22
N SER A 93 -31.47 11.30 11.39
CA SER A 93 -31.06 12.13 12.54
C SER A 93 -29.69 11.74 13.07
N GLU A 94 -29.40 10.44 13.17
CA GLU A 94 -28.10 9.93 13.64
C GLU A 94 -26.97 10.30 12.67
N TRP A 95 -27.25 10.25 11.36
CA TRP A 95 -26.32 10.73 10.33
C TRP A 95 -26.01 12.22 10.51
N ARG A 96 -27.02 13.05 10.71
CA ARG A 96 -26.85 14.50 10.93
C ARG A 96 -26.00 14.80 12.17
N GLU A 97 -26.33 14.19 13.30
CA GLU A 97 -25.57 14.34 14.55
C GLU A 97 -24.13 13.83 14.45
N TRP A 98 -23.90 12.73 13.74
CA TRP A 98 -22.55 12.23 13.49
C TRP A 98 -21.77 13.19 12.60
N ARG A 99 -22.40 13.68 11.53
CA ARG A 99 -21.79 14.61 10.57
C ARG A 99 -21.36 15.90 11.26
N GLU A 100 -22.25 16.52 12.03
CA GLU A 100 -21.96 17.75 12.78
C GLU A 100 -20.75 17.60 13.71
N ARG A 101 -20.58 16.41 14.33
CA ARG A 101 -19.45 16.13 15.22
C ARG A 101 -18.12 15.86 14.50
N ASN A 102 -18.15 15.46 13.23
CA ASN A 102 -16.96 14.99 12.51
C ASN A 102 -16.56 15.87 11.33
N GLU A 103 -17.47 16.69 10.79
CA GLU A 103 -17.29 17.42 9.53
C GLU A 103 -16.07 18.33 9.53
N ASP A 104 -15.77 19.06 10.62
CA ASP A 104 -14.61 19.95 10.64
C ASP A 104 -13.28 19.21 10.52
N ARG A 105 -13.16 18.05 11.18
CA ARG A 105 -11.97 17.19 11.06
C ARG A 105 -11.89 16.57 9.67
N LEU A 106 -13.02 16.13 9.12
CA LEU A 106 -13.07 15.44 7.83
C LEU A 106 -12.92 16.38 6.63
N LYS A 107 -13.30 17.66 6.76
CA LYS A 107 -13.10 18.68 5.71
C LYS A 107 -11.71 19.32 5.75
N SER A 108 -10.91 19.02 6.78
CA SER A 108 -9.55 19.56 6.90
C SER A 108 -8.75 19.28 5.63
N THR A 109 -7.88 20.24 5.27
CA THR A 109 -7.12 20.15 4.02
C THR A 109 -6.20 18.93 4.03
N GLU A 110 -5.65 18.60 5.19
CA GLU A 110 -4.76 17.48 5.43
C GLU A 110 -5.48 16.14 5.23
N HIS A 111 -6.68 16.00 5.82
CA HIS A 111 -7.48 14.79 5.67
C HIS A 111 -7.89 14.57 4.21
N VAL A 112 -8.40 15.61 3.56
CA VAL A 112 -8.82 15.51 2.15
C VAL A 112 -7.64 15.22 1.23
N ALA A 113 -6.47 15.82 1.47
CA ALA A 113 -5.26 15.51 0.72
C ALA A 113 -4.85 14.03 0.89
N ALA A 114 -4.89 13.51 2.12
CA ALA A 114 -4.59 12.10 2.37
C ALA A 114 -5.58 11.14 1.67
N LEU A 115 -6.87 11.48 1.67
CA LEU A 115 -7.89 10.74 0.91
C LEU A 115 -7.62 10.77 -0.60
N GLN A 116 -7.16 11.90 -1.15
CA GLN A 116 -6.77 11.98 -2.56
C GLN A 116 -5.58 11.07 -2.88
N TYR A 117 -4.58 11.02 -2.00
CA TYR A 117 -3.44 10.11 -2.15
C TYR A 117 -3.86 8.63 -2.06
N GLN A 118 -4.76 8.28 -1.15
CA GLN A 118 -5.31 6.92 -1.05
C GLN A 118 -6.13 6.56 -2.31
N ALA A 119 -7.02 7.44 -2.76
CA ALA A 119 -7.83 7.23 -3.97
C ALA A 119 -6.97 7.14 -5.25
N LYS A 120 -5.91 7.96 -5.36
CA LYS A 120 -4.97 7.89 -6.49
C LYS A 120 -4.20 6.58 -6.48
N PHE A 121 -3.77 6.09 -5.31
CA PHE A 121 -3.11 4.80 -5.20
C PHE A 121 -4.05 3.63 -5.53
N LEU A 122 -5.31 3.69 -5.08
CA LEU A 122 -6.34 2.74 -5.46
C LEU A 122 -6.58 2.72 -6.98
N LEU A 123 -6.57 3.89 -7.64
CA LEU A 123 -6.67 3.98 -9.09
C LEU A 123 -5.48 3.31 -9.81
N LEU A 124 -4.25 3.47 -9.30
CA LEU A 124 -3.08 2.77 -9.82
C LEU A 124 -3.20 1.26 -9.65
N THR A 125 -3.67 0.82 -8.48
CA THR A 125 -3.90 -0.61 -8.17
C THR A 125 -4.94 -1.22 -9.10
N LEU A 126 -6.04 -0.50 -9.36
CA LEU A 126 -7.06 -0.91 -10.31
C LEU A 126 -6.53 -0.94 -11.75
N ALA A 127 -5.67 0.00 -12.13
CA ALA A 127 -5.04 0.00 -13.45
C ALA A 127 -4.11 -1.21 -13.66
N VAL A 128 -3.45 -1.70 -12.62
CA VAL A 128 -2.68 -2.96 -12.68
C VAL A 128 -3.61 -4.15 -12.84
N ALA A 129 -4.65 -4.23 -12.02
CA ALA A 129 -5.57 -5.35 -11.99
C ALA A 129 -6.44 -5.52 -13.26
N LEU A 130 -6.59 -4.46 -14.06
CA LEU A 130 -7.40 -4.50 -15.30
C LEU A 130 -6.60 -4.85 -16.55
N GLU A 131 -5.28 -5.02 -16.45
CA GLU A 131 -4.50 -5.55 -17.55
C GLU A 131 -4.61 -7.08 -17.66
N ARG A 132 -4.21 -7.63 -18.81
CA ARG A 132 -4.27 -9.07 -19.09
C ARG A 132 -3.50 -9.90 -18.05
N ASP A 133 -2.39 -9.36 -17.59
CA ASP A 133 -1.54 -9.94 -16.56
C ASP A 133 -0.93 -8.82 -15.70
N GLU A 134 -0.61 -9.16 -14.45
CA GLU A 134 -0.09 -8.20 -13.47
C GLU A 134 1.21 -7.54 -13.93
N ALA A 135 2.09 -8.28 -14.61
CA ALA A 135 3.37 -7.72 -15.07
C ALA A 135 3.19 -6.64 -16.16
N ALA A 136 2.23 -6.83 -17.07
CA ALA A 136 1.84 -5.81 -18.05
C ALA A 136 1.24 -4.57 -17.36
N GLY A 137 0.39 -4.78 -16.35
CA GLY A 137 -0.15 -3.73 -15.47
C GLY A 137 0.94 -2.91 -14.81
N VAL A 138 1.86 -3.58 -14.10
CA VAL A 138 3.00 -2.98 -13.41
C VAL A 138 3.83 -2.14 -14.37
N LYS A 139 4.17 -2.68 -15.55
CA LYS A 139 4.93 -1.96 -16.58
C LYS A 139 4.27 -0.64 -16.99
N LYS A 140 2.96 -0.66 -17.20
CA LYS A 140 2.19 0.52 -17.64
C LYS A 140 2.09 1.57 -16.55
N VAL A 141 1.90 1.18 -15.29
CA VAL A 141 1.75 2.12 -14.17
C VAL A 141 3.09 2.59 -13.60
N MET A 142 4.21 1.96 -13.95
CA MET A 142 5.53 2.24 -13.36
C MET A 142 5.91 3.73 -13.33
N PRO A 143 5.80 4.50 -14.43
CA PRO A 143 6.12 5.92 -14.40
C PRO A 143 5.18 6.71 -13.48
N LEU A 144 3.89 6.36 -13.50
CA LEU A 144 2.86 7.00 -12.67
C LEU A 144 3.05 6.71 -11.18
N LEU A 145 3.57 5.52 -10.85
CA LEU A 145 3.89 5.12 -9.48
C LEU A 145 5.09 5.91 -8.94
N ILE A 146 6.15 6.10 -9.73
CA ILE A 146 7.29 6.93 -9.32
C ILE A 146 6.85 8.38 -9.12
N ASP A 147 6.08 8.92 -10.06
CA ASP A 147 5.50 10.27 -9.94
C ASP A 147 4.60 10.39 -8.71
N TYR A 148 3.80 9.36 -8.42
CA TYR A 148 2.98 9.29 -7.21
C TYR A 148 3.83 9.51 -5.95
N TYR A 149 4.96 8.83 -5.82
CA TYR A 149 5.85 8.99 -4.67
C TYR A 149 6.60 10.32 -4.65
N ASP A 150 6.96 10.87 -5.81
CA ASP A 150 7.49 12.22 -5.89
C ASP A 150 6.51 13.25 -5.33
N TYR A 151 5.22 13.15 -5.71
CA TYR A 151 4.18 14.03 -5.20
C TYR A 151 3.89 13.78 -3.72
N LEU A 152 3.71 12.52 -3.32
CA LEU A 152 3.42 12.13 -1.94
C LEU A 152 4.49 12.65 -0.98
N THR A 153 5.77 12.40 -1.30
CA THR A 153 6.88 12.81 -0.44
C THR A 153 7.11 14.32 -0.43
N ARG A 154 6.74 15.03 -1.50
CA ARG A 154 6.76 16.50 -1.54
C ARG A 154 5.66 17.09 -0.64
N ASP A 155 4.49 16.47 -0.60
CA ASP A 155 3.33 16.99 0.12
C ASP A 155 3.20 16.45 1.55
N PHE A 156 4.19 15.72 2.09
CA PHE A 156 4.14 15.17 3.45
C PHE A 156 3.79 16.20 4.53
N ASP A 157 4.32 17.42 4.45
CA ASP A 157 4.00 18.49 5.41
C ASP A 157 2.49 18.87 5.39
N LYS A 158 1.78 18.58 4.30
CA LYS A 158 0.32 18.81 4.15
C LYS A 158 -0.51 17.60 4.54
N LEU A 159 0.10 16.50 5.00
CA LEU A 159 -0.57 15.25 5.33
C LEU A 159 -0.55 14.97 6.84
N GLU A 160 -0.30 16.01 7.63
CA GLU A 160 -0.10 15.92 9.06
C GLU A 160 -1.25 15.22 9.80
N GLY A 161 -0.88 14.26 10.65
CA GLY A 161 -1.82 13.43 11.41
C GLY A 161 -2.61 12.39 10.60
N GLN A 162 -2.40 12.27 9.29
CA GLN A 162 -3.19 11.37 8.42
C GLN A 162 -2.50 10.06 8.03
N ARG A 163 -1.42 9.67 8.71
CA ARG A 163 -0.70 8.43 8.41
C ARG A 163 -1.57 7.21 8.33
N ARG A 164 -2.57 7.10 9.22
CA ARG A 164 -3.47 5.94 9.23
C ARG A 164 -4.07 5.69 7.86
N ILE A 165 -4.50 6.74 7.15
CA ILE A 165 -5.07 6.64 5.80
C ILE A 165 -4.03 6.14 4.80
N LEU A 166 -2.78 6.56 4.95
CA LEU A 166 -1.70 6.24 4.02
C LEU A 166 -1.05 4.86 4.29
N ILE A 167 -1.25 4.26 5.47
CA ILE A 167 -0.79 2.89 5.76
C ILE A 167 -1.89 1.85 5.58
N THR A 168 -3.16 2.28 5.56
CA THR A 168 -4.28 1.37 5.30
C THR A 168 -4.20 0.86 3.86
N PRO A 169 -4.32 -0.47 3.65
CA PRO A 169 -4.46 -1.05 2.33
C PRO A 169 -5.51 -0.32 1.49
N ALA A 170 -5.21 -0.10 0.22
CA ALA A 170 -6.08 0.64 -0.70
C ALA A 170 -7.43 -0.06 -0.88
N LEU A 171 -7.42 -1.40 -0.87
CA LEU A 171 -8.61 -2.24 -0.94
C LEU A 171 -9.42 -2.27 0.36
N ASP A 172 -8.83 -1.89 1.49
CA ASP A 172 -9.54 -1.72 2.78
C ASP A 172 -10.06 -0.29 2.97
N SER A 173 -9.97 0.55 1.93
CA SER A 173 -10.46 1.91 1.99
C SER A 173 -11.98 1.96 1.85
N VAL A 174 -12.59 2.98 2.47
CA VAL A 174 -14.02 3.30 2.31
C VAL A 174 -14.40 3.48 0.82
N PHE A 175 -13.45 3.90 -0.02
CA PHE A 175 -13.65 4.00 -1.47
C PHE A 175 -13.77 2.63 -2.12
N ALA A 176 -12.87 1.70 -1.78
CA ALA A 176 -12.88 0.34 -2.31
C ALA A 176 -14.13 -0.44 -1.88
N ASP A 177 -14.54 -0.30 -0.62
CA ASP A 177 -15.77 -0.91 -0.10
C ASP A 177 -17.01 -0.45 -0.87
N ARG A 178 -17.17 0.87 -1.03
CA ARG A 178 -18.32 1.43 -1.77
C ARG A 178 -18.34 1.01 -3.23
N LEU A 179 -17.18 0.93 -3.84
CA LEU A 179 -17.01 0.50 -5.23
C LEU A 179 -17.02 -1.03 -5.36
N LYS A 180 -17.16 -1.78 -4.25
CA LYS A 180 -17.18 -3.25 -4.19
C LYS A 180 -15.95 -3.89 -4.83
N LEU A 181 -14.81 -3.21 -4.76
CA LEU A 181 -13.57 -3.62 -5.46
C LEU A 181 -13.00 -4.92 -4.90
N THR A 182 -13.13 -5.17 -3.61
CA THR A 182 -12.70 -6.43 -2.97
C THR A 182 -13.42 -7.66 -3.55
N LEU A 183 -14.61 -7.48 -4.16
CA LEU A 183 -15.37 -8.56 -4.78
C LEU A 183 -15.15 -8.66 -6.29
N THR A 184 -14.76 -7.56 -6.94
CA THR A 184 -14.68 -7.49 -8.41
C THR A 184 -13.26 -7.46 -8.94
N MET A 185 -12.26 -7.16 -8.12
CA MET A 185 -10.87 -7.15 -8.56
C MET A 185 -10.28 -8.56 -8.55
N PRO A 186 -9.51 -8.94 -9.58
CA PRO A 186 -8.66 -10.13 -9.49
C PRO A 186 -7.61 -9.93 -8.38
N PRO A 187 -7.17 -11.02 -7.74
CA PRO A 187 -6.07 -10.94 -6.77
C PRO A 187 -4.78 -10.49 -7.47
N LEU A 188 -3.97 -9.71 -6.76
CA LEU A 188 -2.64 -9.30 -7.18
C LEU A 188 -1.62 -9.98 -6.26
N GLU A 189 -0.67 -10.71 -6.84
CA GLU A 189 0.26 -11.55 -6.06
C GLU A 189 1.49 -10.77 -5.59
N THR A 190 1.99 -9.86 -6.43
CA THR A 190 3.25 -9.13 -6.19
C THR A 190 3.04 -7.64 -5.92
N TRP A 191 1.82 -7.16 -6.18
CA TRP A 191 1.45 -5.78 -5.92
C TRP A 191 1.38 -5.49 -4.42
N ILE A 192 1.59 -4.22 -4.12
CA ILE A 192 1.63 -3.69 -2.76
C ILE A 192 0.27 -3.14 -2.35
N ASP A 193 -0.06 -3.30 -1.08
CA ASP A 193 -1.40 -3.00 -0.61
C ASP A 193 -1.60 -1.52 -0.25
N ALA A 194 -0.55 -0.82 0.21
CA ALA A 194 -0.66 0.50 0.81
C ALA A 194 0.33 1.54 0.25
N PRO A 195 0.01 2.84 0.29
CA PRO A 195 0.83 3.88 -0.30
C PRO A 195 2.03 4.36 0.52
N LEU A 196 2.07 4.21 1.86
CA LEU A 196 3.19 4.74 2.66
C LEU A 196 4.42 3.81 2.80
N PRO A 197 4.32 2.47 2.75
CA PRO A 197 5.48 1.56 2.84
C PRO A 197 6.47 1.67 1.65
N ILE A 198 7.10 2.83 1.46
CA ILE A 198 7.95 3.21 0.31
C ILE A 198 9.04 2.17 0.04
N SER A 199 9.75 1.71 1.08
CA SER A 199 10.80 0.69 0.92
C SER A 199 10.26 -0.59 0.30
N THR A 200 9.11 -1.06 0.79
CA THR A 200 8.44 -2.28 0.30
C THR A 200 8.05 -2.14 -1.17
N VAL A 201 7.65 -0.94 -1.59
CA VAL A 201 7.28 -0.66 -2.98
C VAL A 201 8.49 -0.75 -3.90
N TYR A 202 9.61 -0.16 -3.47
CA TYR A 202 10.84 -0.24 -4.22
C TYR A 202 11.38 -1.67 -4.30
N ASP A 203 11.37 -2.39 -3.18
CA ASP A 203 11.90 -3.75 -3.09
C ASP A 203 11.03 -4.79 -3.80
N GLY A 204 9.70 -4.65 -3.72
CA GLY A 204 8.74 -5.62 -4.27
C GLY A 204 8.34 -5.36 -5.72
N VAL A 205 8.26 -4.09 -6.14
CA VAL A 205 7.67 -3.73 -7.44
C VAL A 205 8.66 -3.00 -8.34
N ILE A 206 9.19 -1.85 -7.91
CA ILE A 206 9.93 -0.94 -8.82
C ILE A 206 11.29 -1.54 -9.24
N LEU A 207 12.12 -1.95 -8.28
CA LEU A 207 13.47 -2.45 -8.58
C LEU A 207 13.42 -3.82 -9.28
N PRO A 208 12.61 -4.81 -8.85
CA PRO A 208 12.48 -6.07 -9.56
C PRO A 208 12.04 -5.90 -11.02
N HIS A 209 11.13 -4.97 -11.29
CA HIS A 209 10.70 -4.65 -12.65
C HIS A 209 11.89 -4.22 -13.53
N PHE A 210 12.65 -3.21 -13.11
CA PHE A 210 13.78 -2.73 -13.92
C PHE A 210 14.95 -3.72 -14.03
N ARG A 211 15.16 -4.57 -13.01
CA ARG A 211 16.10 -5.69 -13.08
C ARG A 211 15.68 -6.70 -14.15
N LYS A 212 14.40 -7.09 -14.16
CA LYS A 212 13.84 -8.04 -15.14
C LYS A 212 13.89 -7.48 -16.57
N GLU A 213 13.59 -6.19 -16.74
CA GLU A 213 13.68 -5.51 -18.04
C GLU A 213 15.12 -5.23 -18.50
N LYS A 214 16.12 -5.48 -17.65
CA LYS A 214 17.54 -5.13 -17.90
C LYS A 214 17.70 -3.65 -18.27
N ASN A 215 16.87 -2.77 -17.72
CA ASN A 215 16.92 -1.34 -18.00
C ASN A 215 17.82 -0.64 -16.98
N HIS A 216 19.13 -0.67 -17.22
CA HIS A 216 20.13 -0.18 -16.27
C HIS A 216 20.01 1.31 -15.95
N PRO A 217 19.79 2.22 -16.94
CA PRO A 217 19.59 3.64 -16.64
C PRO A 217 18.36 3.87 -15.74
N ALA A 218 17.24 3.21 -16.03
CA ALA A 218 16.02 3.34 -15.22
C ALA A 218 16.20 2.74 -13.82
N LEU A 219 16.92 1.62 -13.69
CA LEU A 219 17.26 1.02 -12.40
C LEU A 219 18.08 1.97 -11.52
N GLN A 220 19.10 2.63 -12.09
CA GLN A 220 19.90 3.63 -11.38
C GLN A 220 19.06 4.85 -10.96
N ALA A 221 18.23 5.36 -11.87
CA ALA A 221 17.32 6.46 -11.56
C ALA A 221 16.29 6.09 -10.47
N ALA A 222 15.80 4.85 -10.47
CA ALA A 222 14.89 4.35 -9.44
C ALA A 222 15.56 4.28 -8.07
N TRP A 223 16.83 3.84 -8.00
CA TRP A 223 17.60 3.89 -6.76
C TRP A 223 17.79 5.31 -6.24
N ASP A 224 18.08 6.27 -7.12
CA ASP A 224 18.19 7.69 -6.74
C ASP A 224 16.87 8.23 -6.19
N LYS A 225 15.75 7.90 -6.84
CA LYS A 225 14.41 8.26 -6.35
C LYS A 225 14.12 7.63 -4.99
N ARG A 226 14.44 6.34 -4.80
CA ARG A 226 14.28 5.65 -3.52
C ARG A 226 15.02 6.36 -2.39
N ILE A 227 16.30 6.68 -2.60
CA ILE A 227 17.12 7.39 -1.60
C ILE A 227 16.43 8.70 -1.21
N VAL A 228 15.97 9.48 -2.19
CA VAL A 228 15.26 10.74 -1.93
C VAL A 228 13.95 10.52 -1.17
N HIS A 229 13.15 9.53 -1.56
CA HIS A 229 11.85 9.25 -0.94
C HIS A 229 11.98 8.73 0.49
N GLU A 230 12.89 7.78 0.74
CA GLU A 230 13.16 7.28 2.10
C GLU A 230 13.72 8.39 3.00
N SER A 231 14.64 9.23 2.47
CA SER A 231 15.17 10.38 3.22
C SER A 231 14.06 11.35 3.65
N LYS A 232 13.16 11.71 2.73
CA LYS A 232 12.04 12.63 3.01
C LYS A 232 11.06 12.04 4.03
N THR A 233 10.82 10.74 3.95
CA THR A 233 9.93 10.03 4.90
C THR A 233 10.46 10.11 6.32
N LEU A 234 11.77 10.00 6.49
CA LEU A 234 12.42 10.08 7.80
C LEU A 234 12.52 11.50 8.33
N VAL A 235 12.76 12.50 7.48
CA VAL A 235 12.65 13.91 7.88
C VAL A 235 11.28 14.22 8.47
N VAL A 236 10.23 13.59 7.95
CA VAL A 236 8.84 13.75 8.41
C VAL A 236 8.56 12.95 9.68
N ALA A 237 9.16 11.75 9.82
CA ALA A 237 9.11 10.98 11.06
C ALA A 237 9.84 11.68 12.22
N GLY A 238 11.02 12.25 11.96
CA GLY A 238 11.86 12.96 12.93
C GLY A 238 11.31 14.30 13.42
N ARG A 239 10.35 14.90 12.71
CA ARG A 239 9.69 16.16 13.11
C ARG A 239 8.62 15.97 14.19
N GLY A 240 8.50 14.78 14.80
CA GLY A 240 7.63 14.56 15.95
C GLY A 240 6.12 14.74 15.68
N GLY A 241 5.63 14.65 14.44
CA GLY A 241 4.20 14.91 14.21
C GLY A 241 3.67 14.85 12.78
N ALA A 242 4.46 15.20 11.76
CA ALA A 242 3.96 15.41 10.40
C ALA A 242 3.34 14.15 9.73
N LEU A 243 3.56 12.96 10.25
CA LEU A 243 2.73 11.78 9.96
C LEU A 243 2.46 10.92 11.21
N GLY A 244 2.93 11.29 12.41
CA GLY A 244 2.85 10.38 13.56
C GLY A 244 3.50 9.01 13.29
N LEU A 245 4.58 8.99 12.49
CA LEU A 245 5.42 7.82 12.31
C LEU A 245 6.22 7.63 13.61
N PRO A 246 6.14 6.47 14.29
CA PRO A 246 7.02 6.22 15.42
C PRO A 246 8.47 6.28 14.96
N VAL A 247 9.34 6.85 15.80
CA VAL A 247 10.80 6.89 15.60
C VAL A 247 11.41 5.47 15.70
N ASP A 248 10.67 4.50 16.22
CA ASP A 248 11.14 3.15 16.45
C ASP A 248 10.67 2.14 15.38
N LEU A 249 11.61 1.67 14.55
CA LEU A 249 11.68 0.27 14.17
C LEU A 249 13.16 -0.13 14.18
N PRO A 250 13.62 -0.85 15.22
CA PRO A 250 13.26 -2.25 15.41
C PRO A 250 12.71 -2.60 16.81
N ALA A 251 12.27 -3.84 16.95
CA ALA A 251 11.36 -4.38 17.98
C ALA A 251 11.76 -4.16 19.46
N GLY A 252 10.78 -3.70 20.24
CA GLY A 252 10.51 -4.17 21.60
C GLY A 252 11.09 -3.38 22.77
N ILE A 253 10.36 -2.38 23.30
CA ILE A 253 10.42 -1.97 24.73
C ILE A 253 9.00 -1.55 25.19
N PRO A 254 8.51 -1.95 26.39
CA PRO A 254 7.15 -1.66 26.85
C PRO A 254 6.91 -0.21 27.31
N GLU A 255 5.70 0.25 27.02
CA GLU A 255 5.15 1.63 27.12
C GLU A 255 4.93 2.16 28.56
N ASN A 256 5.45 1.49 29.60
CA ASN A 256 5.04 1.75 31.00
C ASN A 256 5.96 2.69 31.81
N LEU A 257 6.97 3.34 31.20
CA LEU A 257 7.88 4.26 31.91
C LEU A 257 7.51 5.75 31.81
N THR A 258 6.60 6.15 30.91
CA THR A 258 6.37 7.58 30.56
C THR A 258 5.38 8.32 31.47
N ARG A 259 4.63 7.64 32.36
CA ARG A 259 3.57 8.27 33.16
C ARG A 259 3.99 8.82 34.54
N ARG A 260 5.26 8.70 34.96
CA ARG A 260 5.62 8.88 36.39
C ARG A 260 5.99 10.30 36.84
N PHE A 261 6.17 11.28 35.95
CA PHE A 261 6.77 12.57 36.35
C PHE A 261 5.99 13.81 35.87
N GLY A 262 4.69 13.87 36.17
CA GLY A 262 3.87 15.06 35.88
C GLY A 262 4.47 16.35 36.45
N LEU A 263 4.85 17.28 35.56
CA LEU A 263 5.25 18.65 35.86
C LEU A 263 4.74 19.64 34.79
N ASP A 264 4.74 20.90 35.20
CA ASP A 264 3.97 22.09 34.79
C ASP A 264 3.71 22.37 33.31
N SER A 265 2.58 23.02 33.01
CA SER A 265 2.05 23.24 31.66
C SER A 265 2.57 24.48 30.92
N ARG A 266 3.50 25.25 31.51
CA ARG A 266 4.08 26.46 30.90
C ARG A 266 5.49 26.28 30.28
N ASP A 267 6.23 25.23 30.66
CA ASP A 267 7.52 24.87 30.04
C ASP A 267 7.39 23.85 28.89
N ARG A 268 6.22 23.20 28.75
CA ARG A 268 5.99 22.14 27.77
C ARG A 268 6.29 22.54 26.33
N LYS A 269 5.99 23.77 25.90
CA LYS A 269 6.25 24.17 24.50
C LYS A 269 7.74 24.29 24.19
N ARG A 270 8.54 24.77 25.15
CA ARG A 270 9.99 24.95 24.97
C ARG A 270 10.73 23.63 25.10
N ASP A 271 10.29 22.77 26.02
CA ASP A 271 10.84 21.44 26.18
C ASP A 271 10.40 20.49 25.06
N GLN A 272 9.15 20.58 24.59
CA GLN A 272 8.70 19.88 23.38
C GLN A 272 9.51 20.33 22.17
N GLN A 273 9.70 21.64 21.96
CA GLN A 273 10.49 22.13 20.83
C GLN A 273 11.97 21.69 20.90
N ARG A 274 12.55 21.61 22.11
CA ARG A 274 13.92 21.09 22.32
C ARG A 274 13.99 19.59 22.07
N GLU A 275 12.98 18.85 22.53
CA GLU A 275 12.87 17.41 22.36
C GLU A 275 12.63 17.06 20.88
N ASP A 276 11.72 17.74 20.19
CA ASP A 276 11.49 17.61 18.75
C ASP A 276 12.76 17.93 17.96
N THR A 277 13.52 18.96 18.37
CA THR A 277 14.81 19.30 17.73
C THR A 277 15.87 18.23 17.97
N ARG A 278 15.88 17.60 19.15
CA ARG A 278 16.79 16.48 19.47
C ARG A 278 16.40 15.23 18.70
N GLN A 279 15.13 14.83 18.72
CA GLN A 279 14.59 13.68 17.99
C GLN A 279 14.80 13.82 16.49
N LYS A 280 14.59 15.02 15.93
CA LYS A 280 14.89 15.31 14.52
C LYS A 280 16.35 15.05 14.17
N LYS A 281 17.28 15.55 15.01
CA LYS A 281 18.71 15.35 14.80
C LYS A 281 19.12 13.88 14.92
N VAL A 282 18.53 13.15 15.87
CA VAL A 282 18.76 11.72 16.06
C VAL A 282 18.27 10.94 14.84
N SER A 283 17.03 11.16 14.39
CA SER A 283 16.48 10.44 13.22
C SER A 283 17.22 10.69 11.89
N GLU A 284 17.75 11.90 11.68
CA GLU A 284 18.53 12.23 10.47
C GLU A 284 19.94 11.62 10.55
N GLU A 285 20.54 11.62 11.73
CA GLU A 285 21.85 11.01 11.97
C GLU A 285 21.78 9.49 11.86
N ASP A 286 20.74 8.86 12.41
CA ASP A 286 20.49 7.42 12.32
C ASP A 286 20.22 7.00 10.87
N PHE A 287 19.43 7.77 10.11
CA PHE A 287 19.27 7.50 8.68
C PHE A 287 20.60 7.53 7.94
N ARG A 288 21.42 8.56 8.20
CA ARG A 288 22.70 8.74 7.51
C ARG A 288 23.71 7.67 7.88
N LYS A 289 23.72 7.20 9.13
CA LYS A 289 24.66 6.19 9.62
C LYS A 289 24.22 4.78 9.28
N ASP A 290 22.93 4.48 9.41
CA ASP A 290 22.46 3.09 9.35
C ASP A 290 21.80 2.77 7.99
N ARG A 291 20.85 3.59 7.56
CA ARG A 291 20.05 3.25 6.37
C ARG A 291 20.69 3.66 5.06
N LEU A 292 21.29 4.84 4.99
CA LEU A 292 21.85 5.39 3.76
C LEU A 292 22.99 4.52 3.19
N PRO A 293 23.93 3.98 4.00
CA PRO A 293 24.94 3.06 3.49
C PRO A 293 24.35 1.79 2.87
N ILE A 294 23.26 1.24 3.45
CA ILE A 294 22.53 0.09 2.88
C ILE A 294 21.95 0.43 1.50
N LEU A 295 21.37 1.62 1.33
CA LEU A 295 20.81 2.05 0.05
C LEU A 295 21.90 2.26 -1.01
N HIS A 296 23.01 2.89 -0.63
CA HIS A 296 24.16 3.04 -1.52
C HIS A 296 24.78 1.69 -1.88
N TRP A 297 24.86 0.75 -0.93
CA TRP A 297 25.30 -0.61 -1.20
C TRP A 297 24.42 -1.26 -2.27
N GLY A 298 23.10 -1.27 -2.08
CA GLY A 298 22.14 -1.84 -3.03
C GLY A 298 22.24 -1.23 -4.43
N LYS A 299 22.33 0.11 -4.52
CA LYS A 299 22.51 0.84 -5.79
C LYS A 299 23.77 0.41 -6.52
N ASN A 300 24.91 0.37 -5.84
CA ASN A 300 26.20 0.03 -6.45
C ASN A 300 26.31 -1.48 -6.75
N ARG A 301 25.64 -2.33 -5.98
CA ARG A 301 25.52 -3.76 -6.29
C ARG A 301 24.77 -3.97 -7.59
N ASP A 302 23.62 -3.34 -7.75
CA ASP A 302 22.85 -3.41 -8.99
C ASP A 302 23.63 -2.77 -10.16
N ALA A 303 24.42 -1.72 -9.91
CA ALA A 303 25.33 -1.15 -10.90
C ALA A 303 26.46 -2.11 -11.31
N LEU A 304 26.95 -2.93 -10.38
CA LEU A 304 27.97 -3.95 -10.65
C LEU A 304 27.39 -5.12 -11.46
N LEU A 305 26.22 -5.61 -11.06
CA LEU A 305 25.59 -6.80 -11.66
C LEU A 305 25.01 -6.52 -13.06
N PHE A 306 24.49 -5.31 -13.26
CA PHE A 306 23.73 -4.97 -14.45
C PHE A 306 24.31 -3.76 -15.20
N GLY A 307 25.12 -2.92 -14.57
CA GLY A 307 25.61 -1.69 -15.20
C GLY A 307 26.79 -1.90 -16.17
N PRO A 308 27.08 -0.89 -17.01
CA PRO A 308 28.15 -0.96 -18.01
C PRO A 308 29.56 -0.80 -17.43
N ASN A 309 29.70 -0.36 -16.16
CA ASN A 309 31.00 -0.07 -15.54
C ASN A 309 31.14 -0.80 -14.20
N ALA A 310 31.46 -2.10 -14.30
CA ALA A 310 31.68 -2.98 -13.16
C ALA A 310 32.84 -2.51 -12.27
N ALA A 311 33.95 -2.05 -12.86
CA ALA A 311 35.13 -1.62 -12.12
C ALA A 311 34.86 -0.43 -11.18
N SER A 312 34.16 0.60 -11.69
CA SER A 312 33.76 1.76 -10.87
C SER A 312 32.81 1.36 -9.74
N SER A 313 31.84 0.47 -10.04
CA SER A 313 30.88 -0.02 -9.06
C SER A 313 31.56 -0.83 -7.94
N LEU A 314 32.55 -1.67 -8.29
CA LEU A 314 33.35 -2.42 -7.32
C LEU A 314 34.19 -1.51 -6.42
N GLN A 315 34.81 -0.47 -6.99
CA GLN A 315 35.53 0.54 -6.20
C GLN A 315 34.59 1.28 -5.24
N ALA A 316 33.38 1.62 -5.67
CA ALA A 316 32.37 2.25 -4.84
C ALA A 316 31.91 1.35 -3.69
N LEU A 317 31.66 0.06 -3.96
CA LEU A 317 31.33 -0.93 -2.91
C LEU A 317 32.46 -1.06 -1.88
N GLY A 318 33.72 -1.17 -2.33
CA GLY A 318 34.87 -1.21 -1.44
C GLY A 318 35.08 0.08 -0.63
N ARG A 319 34.68 1.23 -1.18
CA ARG A 319 34.67 2.50 -0.44
C ARG A 319 33.59 2.52 0.65
N ILE A 320 32.36 2.08 0.35
CA ILE A 320 31.25 2.01 1.32
C ILE A 320 31.65 1.18 2.54
N ILE A 321 32.23 -0.01 2.33
CA ILE A 321 32.68 -0.87 3.43
C ILE A 321 33.74 -0.15 4.29
N ARG A 322 34.75 0.45 3.66
CA ARG A 322 35.84 1.15 4.38
C ARG A 322 35.35 2.34 5.20
N GLU A 323 34.40 3.10 4.67
CA GLU A 323 33.83 4.26 5.36
C GLU A 323 32.84 3.86 6.47
N ASN A 324 32.31 2.63 6.44
CA ASN A 324 31.27 2.15 7.35
C ASN A 324 31.65 0.83 8.05
N LEU A 325 32.91 0.65 8.45
CA LEU A 325 33.40 -0.60 9.07
C LEU A 325 32.69 -0.98 10.38
N ALA A 326 32.19 0.01 11.13
CA ALA A 326 31.45 -0.21 12.37
C ALA A 326 29.94 -0.49 12.16
N HIS A 327 29.47 -0.47 10.90
CA HIS A 327 28.08 -0.67 10.58
C HIS A 327 27.65 -2.13 10.77
N SER A 328 26.42 -2.37 11.23
CA SER A 328 25.88 -3.71 11.51
C SER A 328 25.90 -4.63 10.29
N GLU A 329 25.65 -4.09 9.10
CA GLU A 329 25.67 -4.83 7.82
C GLU A 329 27.06 -4.96 7.18
N ALA A 330 28.11 -4.30 7.71
CA ALA A 330 29.44 -4.36 7.11
C ALA A 330 30.00 -5.79 6.96
N PRO A 331 29.81 -6.72 7.92
CA PRO A 331 30.21 -8.12 7.74
C PRO A 331 29.46 -8.82 6.59
N ASN A 332 28.18 -8.49 6.38
CA ASN A 332 27.37 -9.06 5.31
C ASN A 332 27.81 -8.53 3.94
N TRP A 333 28.06 -7.22 3.85
CA TRP A 333 28.59 -6.59 2.63
C TRP A 333 29.95 -7.18 2.23
N LEU A 334 30.83 -7.45 3.18
CA LEU A 334 32.13 -8.07 2.88
C LEU A 334 31.98 -9.49 2.34
N LYS A 335 31.07 -10.30 2.91
CA LYS A 335 30.76 -11.65 2.40
C LYS A 335 30.17 -11.59 1.00
N GLU A 336 29.21 -10.70 0.79
CA GLU A 336 28.56 -10.51 -0.51
C GLU A 336 29.57 -10.03 -1.57
N LEU A 337 30.44 -9.06 -1.26
CA LEU A 337 31.47 -8.59 -2.19
C LEU A 337 32.39 -9.71 -2.66
N LYS A 338 32.85 -10.56 -1.72
CA LYS A 338 33.69 -11.73 -2.05
C LYS A 338 32.97 -12.65 -3.01
N SER A 339 31.71 -12.99 -2.73
CA SER A 339 30.90 -13.84 -3.61
C SER A 339 30.69 -13.24 -5.00
N LEU A 340 30.52 -11.92 -5.10
CA LEU A 340 30.36 -11.22 -6.37
C LEU A 340 31.65 -11.21 -7.20
N THR A 341 32.82 -11.13 -6.55
CA THR A 341 34.12 -11.20 -7.23
C THR A 341 34.52 -12.62 -7.62
N GLU A 342 34.18 -13.61 -6.81
CA GLU A 342 34.46 -15.03 -7.09
C GLU A 342 33.55 -15.58 -8.20
N GLY A 343 32.26 -15.18 -8.21
CA GLY A 343 31.32 -15.56 -9.26
C GLY A 343 31.62 -14.97 -10.65
N GLY A 344 32.33 -13.84 -10.71
CA GLY A 344 32.79 -13.22 -11.96
C GLY A 344 34.00 -13.89 -12.60
N SER A 345 34.76 -14.70 -11.84
CA SER A 345 35.98 -15.36 -12.34
C SER A 345 35.72 -16.64 -13.15
N ASN A 346 34.48 -17.15 -13.20
CA ASN A 346 34.13 -18.38 -13.90
C ASN A 346 33.49 -18.16 -15.29
N ALA A 347 33.38 -16.91 -15.77
CA ALA A 347 32.78 -16.58 -17.06
C ALA A 347 33.79 -16.26 -18.17
N GLU A 348 35.10 -16.33 -17.89
CA GLU A 348 36.18 -15.90 -18.81
C GLU A 348 37.22 -17.00 -19.07
N SER A 349 36.80 -18.28 -19.08
CA SER A 349 37.66 -19.41 -19.47
C SER A 349 37.15 -20.26 -20.63
N ASP A 350 36.00 -19.95 -21.24
CA ASP A 350 35.54 -20.62 -22.47
C ASP A 350 35.81 -19.74 -23.69
N ASN A 351 37.09 -19.60 -24.02
CA ASN A 351 37.51 -19.15 -25.34
C ASN A 351 38.70 -20.01 -25.79
N PRO A 352 38.48 -21.15 -26.46
CA PRO A 352 39.54 -21.83 -27.18
C PRO A 352 39.61 -21.23 -28.58
N THR A 353 40.43 -20.20 -28.75
CA THR A 353 40.97 -19.88 -30.08
C THR A 353 41.88 -21.01 -30.53
N ALA A 354 41.60 -21.51 -31.73
CA ALA A 354 42.52 -22.13 -32.67
C ALA A 354 43.27 -23.41 -32.23
N ASN A 355 43.08 -24.50 -33.00
CA ASN A 355 44.05 -24.96 -34.00
C ASN A 355 43.90 -26.48 -34.21
N LYS A 356 43.56 -26.92 -35.43
CA LYS A 356 44.30 -27.98 -36.16
C LYS A 356 43.62 -28.32 -37.51
N GLN A 357 44.40 -28.03 -38.55
CA GLN A 357 44.52 -28.66 -39.88
C GLN A 357 43.37 -28.55 -40.88
#